data_AF-A0A2T4YER4-F1
#
_entry.id   AF-A0A2T4YER4-F1
#
_cell.length_a   1.000
_cell.length_b   1.000
_cell.length_c   1.000
_cell.angle_alpha   90.00
_cell.angle_beta   90.00
_cell.angle_gamma   90.00
#
_symmetry.space_group_name_H-M   'P 1'
#
loop_
_entity.id
_entity.type
_entity.pdbx_description
1 polymer ?
#
loop_
_entity_poly.entity_id
_entity_poly.type
_entity_poly.pdbx_seq_one_letter_code
_entity_poly.pdbx_strand_id
1 'polypeptide(L)'
;MAKIEPTVASPADASVPTTVTPAPTYGTPYVVGSATASPDAALLTEPRQLDQLSRIEEKAARIEEKFARYEAVLTRAEASLERSAHKVDAAAGTMDFAAIRGEMASLRDRVDATPRAATLFTTAVVTAVLTVILTILVLKFGVPGLFGGLLPR
;
A
#
# COMPACT_ATOMS: atom_id res chain seq x y z
N MET A 1 2.97 25.94 30.15
CA MET A 1 2.42 24.57 30.24
C MET A 1 1.35 24.43 29.17
N ALA A 2 1.69 23.90 28.01
CA ALA A 2 0.75 23.71 26.90
C ALA A 2 0.22 22.29 26.93
N LYS A 3 -1.11 22.16 27.02
CA LYS A 3 -1.87 20.91 27.07
C LYS A 3 -1.96 20.36 25.64
N ILE A 4 -1.36 19.20 25.39
CA ILE A 4 -1.42 18.53 24.09
C ILE A 4 -2.52 17.47 24.18
N GLU A 5 -3.65 17.73 23.53
CA GLU A 5 -4.73 16.76 23.40
C GLU A 5 -4.48 15.88 22.15
N PRO A 6 -4.55 14.55 22.23
CA PRO A 6 -4.39 13.69 21.06
C PRO A 6 -5.68 13.69 20.24
N THR A 7 -5.64 14.31 19.06
CA THR A 7 -6.69 14.19 18.04
C THR A 7 -6.69 12.76 17.50
N VAL A 8 -7.67 11.96 17.93
CA VAL A 8 -7.98 10.66 17.35
C VAL A 8 -8.65 10.89 16.00
N ALA A 9 -8.03 10.46 14.91
CA ALA A 9 -8.65 10.47 13.59
C ALA A 9 -9.86 9.52 13.58
N SER A 10 -11.03 10.09 13.34
CA SER A 10 -12.28 9.36 13.08
C SER A 10 -12.13 8.50 11.80
N PRO A 11 -12.70 7.28 11.75
CA PRO A 11 -12.73 6.51 10.50
C PRO A 11 -13.49 7.29 9.43
N ALA A 12 -12.93 7.32 8.22
CA ALA A 12 -13.44 8.04 7.08
C ALA A 12 -14.85 7.55 6.69
N ASP A 13 -15.76 8.50 6.48
CA ASP A 13 -17.09 8.29 5.93
C ASP A 13 -17.03 7.58 4.57
N ALA A 14 -17.67 6.42 4.49
CA ALA A 14 -17.91 5.68 3.26
C ALA A 14 -19.11 6.29 2.52
N SER A 15 -18.92 7.43 1.85
CA SER A 15 -19.89 7.95 0.88
C SER A 15 -19.28 8.99 -0.07
N VAL A 16 -18.29 8.57 -0.86
CA VAL A 16 -17.94 9.29 -2.09
C VAL A 16 -18.39 8.45 -3.29
N PRO A 17 -19.17 9.00 -4.24
CA PRO A 17 -19.49 8.29 -5.45
C PRO A 17 -18.21 8.17 -6.29
N THR A 18 -17.57 7.01 -6.23
CA THR A 18 -16.49 6.63 -7.13
C THR A 18 -17.03 6.69 -8.55
N THR A 19 -16.73 7.78 -9.25
CA THR A 19 -16.99 7.86 -10.68
C THR A 19 -15.88 7.07 -11.35
N VAL A 20 -16.15 5.79 -11.64
CA VAL A 20 -15.23 4.95 -12.41
C VAL A 20 -15.23 5.49 -13.84
N THR A 21 -14.20 6.25 -14.19
CA THR A 21 -13.91 6.52 -15.61
C THR A 21 -13.53 5.19 -16.26
N PRO A 22 -14.29 4.69 -17.25
CA PRO A 22 -13.90 3.47 -17.95
C PRO A 22 -12.56 3.71 -18.64
N ALA A 23 -11.62 2.78 -18.43
CA ALA A 23 -10.37 2.73 -19.17
C ALA A 23 -10.67 2.68 -20.68
N PRO A 24 -9.83 3.26 -21.55
CA PRO A 24 -10.00 3.11 -22.98
C PRO A 24 -9.92 1.62 -23.33
N THR A 25 -11.07 1.02 -23.64
CA THR A 25 -11.14 -0.29 -24.26
C THR A 25 -10.41 -0.17 -25.59
N TYR A 26 -9.23 -0.78 -25.67
CA TYR A 26 -8.61 -1.10 -26.94
C TYR A 26 -9.57 -2.05 -27.65
N GLY A 27 -10.26 -1.53 -28.66
CA GLY A 27 -11.16 -2.32 -29.49
C GLY A 27 -10.44 -3.58 -29.96
N THR A 28 -11.16 -4.70 -29.96
CA THR A 28 -10.72 -5.92 -30.61
C THR A 28 -10.22 -5.59 -32.02
N PRO A 29 -9.08 -6.15 -32.46
CA PRO A 29 -8.61 -5.90 -33.82
C PRO A 29 -9.71 -6.33 -34.78
N TYR A 30 -10.30 -5.35 -35.46
CA TYR A 30 -11.20 -5.62 -36.56
C TYR A 30 -10.37 -6.38 -37.60
N VAL A 31 -10.76 -7.62 -37.86
CA VAL A 31 -10.24 -8.35 -39.01
C VAL A 31 -10.78 -7.60 -40.22
N VAL A 32 -9.90 -6.86 -40.89
CA VAL A 32 -10.13 -6.34 -42.24
C VAL A 32 -10.58 -7.54 -43.05
N GLY A 33 -11.87 -7.57 -43.39
CA GLY A 33 -12.46 -8.63 -44.18
C GLY A 33 -11.58 -8.91 -45.39
N SER A 34 -11.41 -10.19 -45.68
CA SER A 34 -11.01 -10.70 -46.98
C SER A 34 -11.71 -9.89 -48.05
N ALA A 35 -10.97 -8.96 -48.67
CA ALA A 35 -11.41 -8.26 -49.85
C ALA A 35 -11.55 -9.31 -50.94
N THR A 36 -12.77 -9.79 -51.16
CA THR A 36 -13.14 -10.33 -52.47
C THR A 36 -12.85 -9.22 -53.46
N ALA A 37 -11.76 -9.40 -54.22
CA ALA A 37 -11.44 -8.55 -55.36
C ALA A 37 -12.67 -8.55 -56.28
N SER A 38 -13.35 -7.42 -56.37
CA SER A 38 -14.31 -7.19 -57.46
C SER A 38 -13.54 -7.34 -58.77
N PRO A 39 -14.06 -8.11 -59.75
CA PRO A 39 -13.50 -8.18 -61.08
C PRO A 39 -13.93 -6.92 -61.84
N ASP A 40 -13.44 -5.78 -61.40
CA ASP A 40 -13.41 -4.56 -62.21
C ASP A 40 -11.95 -4.12 -62.35
N ALA A 41 -11.13 -5.10 -62.73
CA ALA A 41 -9.90 -4.88 -63.47
C ALA A 41 -10.27 -4.46 -64.92
N ALA A 42 -11.05 -3.40 -65.05
CA ALA A 42 -11.12 -2.66 -66.30
C ALA A 42 -9.92 -1.71 -66.30
N LEU A 43 -8.87 -2.14 -66.98
CA LEU A 43 -7.75 -1.33 -67.42
C LEU A 43 -8.28 -0.04 -68.06
N LEU A 44 -8.33 1.06 -67.30
CA LEU A 44 -8.63 2.39 -67.80
C LEU A 44 -7.67 3.39 -67.15
N THR A 45 -6.60 3.64 -67.89
CA THR A 45 -5.64 4.74 -67.80
C THR A 45 -6.27 6.05 -67.29
N GLU A 46 -5.58 6.71 -66.34
CA GLU A 46 -5.57 8.15 -66.00
C GLU A 46 -6.92 8.90 -66.05
N PRO A 47 -7.53 9.37 -64.94
CA PRO A 47 -6.96 10.32 -63.95
C PRO A 47 -7.25 9.95 -62.49
N ARG A 48 -7.96 8.83 -62.25
CA ARG A 48 -8.39 8.37 -60.92
C ARG A 48 -7.24 7.79 -60.10
N GLN A 49 -6.22 7.21 -60.74
CA GLN A 49 -5.02 6.73 -60.05
C GLN A 49 -4.15 7.89 -59.54
N LEU A 50 -4.10 9.01 -60.26
CA LEU A 50 -3.43 10.22 -59.81
C LEU A 50 -4.16 10.85 -58.61
N ASP A 51 -5.50 10.79 -58.58
CA ASP A 51 -6.30 11.18 -57.39
C ASP A 51 -6.10 10.22 -56.20
N GLN A 52 -5.87 8.92 -56.47
CA GLN A 52 -5.52 7.98 -55.41
C GLN A 52 -4.10 8.21 -54.86
N LEU A 53 -3.14 8.49 -55.74
CA LEU A 53 -1.77 8.83 -55.37
C LEU A 53 -1.75 10.12 -54.55
N SER A 54 -2.45 11.18 -54.96
CA SER A 54 -2.53 12.42 -54.19
C SER A 54 -3.19 12.23 -52.81
N ARG A 55 -4.23 11.39 -52.71
CA ARG A 55 -4.85 11.02 -51.42
C ARG A 55 -3.93 10.17 -50.56
N ILE A 56 -3.08 9.35 -51.16
CA ILE A 56 -2.07 8.56 -50.44
C ILE A 56 -0.97 9.49 -49.93
N GLU A 57 -0.51 10.45 -50.73
CA GLU A 57 0.49 11.45 -50.33
C GLU A 57 -0.02 12.34 -49.19
N GLU A 58 -1.26 12.84 -49.27
CA GLU A 58 -1.88 13.62 -48.18
C GLU A 58 -2.02 12.79 -46.89
N LYS A 59 -2.37 11.49 -47.01
CA LYS A 59 -2.42 10.59 -45.86
C LYS A 59 -1.02 10.30 -45.30
N ALA A 60 -0.02 10.14 -46.15
CA ALA A 60 1.37 9.90 -45.76
C ALA A 60 1.92 11.12 -45.01
N ALA A 61 1.69 12.34 -45.51
CA ALA A 61 2.08 13.58 -44.83
C ALA A 61 1.41 13.72 -43.45
N ARG A 62 0.12 13.38 -43.34
CA ARG A 62 -0.60 13.39 -42.05
C ARG A 62 -0.12 12.31 -41.09
N ILE A 63 0.35 11.18 -41.62
CA ILE A 63 0.96 10.10 -40.83
C ILE A 63 2.32 10.55 -40.32
N GLU A 64 3.16 11.17 -41.15
CA GLU A 64 4.47 11.72 -40.77
C GLU A 64 4.34 12.81 -39.69
N GLU A 65 3.39 13.73 -39.84
CA GLU A 65 3.11 14.76 -38.82
C GLU A 65 2.64 14.14 -37.48
N LYS A 66 1.88 13.03 -37.53
CA LYS A 66 1.50 12.29 -36.33
C LYS A 66 2.69 11.57 -35.71
N PHE A 67 3.56 10.95 -36.51
CA PHE A 67 4.78 10.31 -36.03
C PHE A 67 5.72 11.30 -35.35
N ALA A 68 5.92 12.49 -35.92
CA ALA A 68 6.70 13.55 -35.28
C ALA A 68 6.12 13.97 -33.92
N ARG A 69 4.78 14.05 -33.80
CA ARG A 69 4.11 14.30 -32.51
C ARG A 69 4.25 13.13 -31.53
N TYR A 70 4.23 11.89 -32.00
CA TYR A 70 4.43 10.72 -31.14
C TYR A 70 5.87 10.60 -30.65
N GLU A 71 6.87 10.92 -31.48
CA GLU A 71 8.27 10.96 -31.04
C GLU A 71 8.50 12.04 -29.98
N ALA A 72 7.87 13.20 -30.11
CA ALA A 72 7.91 14.24 -29.09
C ALA A 72 7.24 13.81 -27.76
N VAL A 73 6.19 12.99 -27.82
CA VAL A 73 5.54 12.43 -26.61
C VAL A 73 6.36 11.30 -26.01
N LEU A 74 6.97 10.43 -26.82
CA LEU A 74 7.83 9.33 -26.37
C LEU A 74 9.09 9.85 -25.69
N THR A 75 9.78 10.81 -26.28
CA THR A 75 10.95 11.46 -25.67
C THR A 75 10.60 12.14 -24.34
N ARG A 76 9.40 12.76 -24.24
CA ARG A 76 8.89 13.30 -22.98
C ARG A 76 8.56 12.21 -21.96
N ALA A 77 8.01 11.08 -22.40
CA ALA A 77 7.70 9.94 -21.54
C ALA A 77 8.98 9.28 -21.01
N GLU A 78 10.00 9.11 -21.86
CA GLU A 78 11.33 8.63 -21.48
C GLU A 78 11.98 9.55 -20.44
N ALA A 79 11.97 10.86 -20.66
CA ALA A 79 12.48 11.83 -19.68
C ALA A 79 11.72 11.78 -18.34
N SER A 80 10.41 11.51 -18.39
CA SER A 80 9.59 11.33 -17.17
C SER A 80 9.87 10.00 -16.48
N LEU A 81 10.14 8.94 -17.24
CA LEU A 81 10.49 7.62 -16.72
C LEU A 81 11.88 7.64 -16.07
N GLU A 82 12.88 8.22 -16.73
CA GLU A 82 14.24 8.36 -16.19
C GLU A 82 14.23 9.16 -14.87
N ARG A 83 13.47 10.26 -14.82
CA ARG A 83 13.27 11.02 -13.57
C ARG A 83 12.58 10.19 -12.48
N SER A 84 11.64 9.33 -12.86
CA SER A 84 10.94 8.46 -11.90
C SER A 84 11.83 7.33 -11.41
N ALA A 85 12.64 6.75 -12.29
CA ALA A 85 13.64 5.74 -11.96
C ALA A 85 14.68 6.30 -10.99
N HIS A 86 15.22 7.50 -11.22
CA HIS A 86 16.14 8.15 -10.28
C HIS A 86 15.51 8.44 -8.92
N LYS A 87 14.22 8.82 -8.89
CA LYS A 87 13.50 9.00 -7.61
C LYS A 87 13.30 7.68 -6.87
N VAL A 88 12.98 6.61 -7.59
CA VAL A 88 12.82 5.26 -7.02
C VAL A 88 14.17 4.72 -6.53
N ASP A 89 15.24 4.91 -7.30
CA ASP A 89 16.60 4.48 -6.94
C ASP A 89 17.12 5.25 -5.70
N ALA A 90 16.89 6.57 -5.64
CA ALA A 90 17.19 7.36 -4.44
C ALA A 90 16.34 6.93 -3.22
N ALA A 91 15.06 6.61 -3.41
CA ALA A 91 14.21 6.09 -2.35
C ALA A 91 14.63 4.68 -1.90
N ALA A 92 15.02 3.81 -2.83
CA ALA A 92 15.50 2.47 -2.53
C ALA A 92 16.88 2.48 -1.86
N GLY A 93 17.77 3.38 -2.28
CA GLY A 93 19.09 3.55 -1.67
C GLY A 93 19.07 4.22 -0.29
N THR A 94 18.03 5.00 0.02
CA THR A 94 17.84 5.61 1.34
C THR A 94 16.99 4.76 2.29
N MET A 95 16.24 3.79 1.78
CA MET A 95 15.47 2.85 2.58
C MET A 95 16.37 1.66 2.97
N ASP A 96 17.15 1.83 4.04
CA ASP A 96 17.98 0.78 4.61
C ASP A 96 17.12 -0.31 5.26
N PHE A 97 16.61 -1.22 4.42
CA PHE A 97 15.80 -2.36 4.83
C PHE A 97 16.56 -3.32 5.77
N ALA A 98 17.89 -3.32 5.74
CA ALA A 98 18.71 -4.13 6.63
C ALA A 98 18.74 -3.53 8.04
N ALA A 99 18.91 -2.21 8.17
CA ALA A 99 18.80 -1.51 9.44
C ALA A 99 17.40 -1.63 10.05
N ILE A 100 16.33 -1.40 9.26
CA ILE A 100 14.94 -1.53 9.75
C ILE A 100 14.66 -2.95 10.25
N ARG A 101 15.17 -3.98 9.56
CA ARG A 101 15.02 -5.38 10.00
C ARG A 101 15.77 -5.65 11.31
N GLY A 102 16.97 -5.09 11.48
CA GLY A 102 17.73 -5.18 12.73
C GLY A 102 17.02 -4.50 13.90
N GLU A 103 16.49 -3.30 13.69
CA GLU A 103 15.70 -2.57 14.69
C GLU A 103 14.43 -3.33 15.05
N MET A 104 13.72 -3.88 14.08
CA MET A 104 12.51 -4.67 14.32
C MET A 104 12.79 -5.95 15.10
N ALA A 105 13.91 -6.63 14.83
CA ALA A 105 14.36 -7.77 15.62
C ALA A 105 14.69 -7.36 17.07
N SER A 106 15.40 -6.26 17.26
CA SER A 106 15.71 -5.74 18.60
C SER A 106 14.46 -5.33 19.38
N LEU A 107 13.45 -4.79 18.70
CA LEU A 107 12.17 -4.43 19.29
C LEU A 107 11.38 -5.69 19.68
N ARG A 108 11.41 -6.71 18.82
CA ARG A 108 10.80 -8.02 19.10
C ARG A 108 11.40 -8.65 20.36
N ASP A 109 12.72 -8.64 20.47
CA ASP A 109 13.42 -9.19 21.64
C ASP A 109 13.05 -8.45 22.93
N ARG A 110 12.93 -7.12 22.90
CA ARG A 110 12.48 -6.33 24.06
C ARG A 110 11.02 -6.61 24.44
N VAL A 111 10.15 -6.77 23.45
CA VAL A 111 8.74 -7.11 23.68
C VAL A 111 8.61 -8.53 24.25
N ASP A 112 9.34 -9.50 23.73
CA ASP A 112 9.34 -10.87 24.26
C ASP A 112 10.03 -10.98 25.64
N ALA A 113 11.01 -10.11 25.93
CA ALA A 113 11.61 -9.98 27.26
C ALA A 113 10.66 -9.35 28.29
N THR A 114 9.59 -8.67 27.87
CA THR A 114 8.62 -8.08 28.78
C THR A 114 7.73 -9.20 29.37
N PRO A 115 7.55 -9.28 30.70
CA PRO A 115 6.73 -10.33 31.31
C PRO A 115 5.31 -10.30 30.71
N ARG A 116 4.91 -11.38 30.05
CA ARG A 116 3.62 -11.51 29.36
C ARG A 116 2.46 -11.31 30.33
N ALA A 117 1.31 -10.86 29.83
CA ALA A 117 0.10 -10.67 30.64
C ALA A 117 -0.26 -11.92 31.47
N ALA A 118 0.01 -13.12 30.94
CA ALA A 118 -0.17 -14.39 31.65
C ALA A 118 0.75 -14.55 32.88
N THR A 119 2.00 -14.08 32.83
CA THR A 119 2.92 -14.14 34.00
C THR A 119 2.49 -13.14 35.07
N LEU A 120 2.01 -11.95 34.68
CA LEU A 120 1.42 -11.00 35.63
C LEU A 120 0.15 -11.53 36.28
N PHE A 121 -0.72 -12.17 35.49
CA PHE A 121 -1.95 -12.77 36.00
C PHE A 121 -1.67 -13.92 36.97
N THR A 122 -0.78 -14.83 36.61
CA THR A 122 -0.41 -15.96 37.48
C THR A 122 0.26 -15.49 38.78
N THR A 123 1.18 -14.54 38.72
CA THR A 123 1.79 -13.96 39.93
C THR A 123 0.77 -13.25 40.81
N ALA A 124 -0.18 -12.51 40.23
CA ALA A 124 -1.27 -11.88 40.99
C ALA A 124 -2.16 -12.91 41.68
N VAL A 125 -2.57 -13.99 40.98
CA VAL A 125 -3.38 -15.07 41.56
C VAL A 125 -2.64 -15.76 42.70
N VAL A 126 -1.36 -16.13 42.48
CA VAL A 126 -0.54 -16.78 43.51
C VAL A 126 -0.42 -15.87 44.74
N THR A 127 -0.12 -14.59 44.54
CA THR A 127 0.01 -13.60 45.63
C THR A 127 -1.31 -13.41 46.38
N ALA A 128 -2.43 -13.38 45.68
CA ALA A 128 -3.75 -13.27 46.28
C ALA A 128 -4.09 -14.49 47.15
N VAL A 129 -3.81 -15.71 46.66
CA VAL A 129 -4.01 -16.93 47.44
C VAL A 129 -3.09 -16.96 48.67
N LEU A 130 -1.82 -16.62 48.49
CA LEU A 130 -0.84 -16.57 49.58
C LEU A 130 -1.24 -15.58 50.68
N THR A 131 -1.70 -14.38 50.29
CA THR A 131 -2.17 -13.37 51.24
C THR A 131 -3.45 -13.78 51.94
N VAL A 132 -4.40 -14.41 51.25
CA VAL A 132 -5.61 -14.97 51.88
C VAL A 132 -5.26 -16.06 52.90
N ILE A 133 -4.40 -17.02 52.53
CA ILE A 133 -3.92 -18.07 53.45
C ILE A 133 -3.25 -17.44 54.67
N LEU A 134 -2.33 -16.51 54.47
CA LEU A 134 -1.64 -15.82 55.55
C LEU A 134 -2.64 -15.09 56.47
N THR A 135 -3.62 -14.40 55.89
CA THR A 135 -4.67 -13.71 56.65
C THR A 135 -5.48 -14.68 57.50
N ILE A 136 -5.86 -15.84 56.94
CA ILE A 136 -6.57 -16.89 57.66
C ILE A 136 -5.70 -17.43 58.81
N LEU A 137 -4.40 -17.67 58.57
CA LEU A 137 -3.48 -18.13 59.60
C LEU A 137 -3.36 -17.11 60.74
N VAL A 138 -3.22 -15.83 60.41
CA VAL A 138 -3.16 -14.75 61.40
C VAL A 138 -4.45 -14.66 62.21
N LEU A 139 -5.61 -14.76 61.57
CA LEU A 139 -6.91 -14.74 62.28
C LEU A 139 -7.13 -15.98 63.14
N LYS A 140 -6.69 -17.16 62.66
CA LYS A 140 -6.95 -18.44 63.33
C LYS A 140 -5.94 -18.77 64.42
N PHE A 141 -4.67 -18.46 64.22
CA PHE A 141 -3.59 -18.77 65.16
C PHE A 141 -3.08 -17.54 65.93
N GLY A 142 -3.59 -16.35 65.59
CA GLY A 142 -3.07 -15.08 66.12
C GLY A 142 -1.68 -14.78 65.59
N VAL A 143 -1.19 -13.55 65.82
CA VAL A 143 0.24 -13.24 65.67
C VAL A 143 0.92 -13.64 66.98
N PRO A 144 1.81 -14.65 67.00
CA PRO A 144 2.59 -14.96 68.19
C PRO A 144 3.48 -13.74 68.50
N GLY A 145 3.13 -12.99 69.53
CA GLY A 145 3.86 -11.79 69.97
C GLY A 145 3.13 -10.44 69.86
N LEU A 146 1.95 -10.34 69.22
CA LEU A 146 1.23 -9.05 69.11
C LEU A 146 0.07 -8.89 70.10
N PHE A 147 -0.62 -9.98 70.47
CA PHE A 147 -1.78 -9.97 71.38
C PHE A 147 -1.52 -10.64 72.75
N GLY A 148 -0.30 -11.09 73.03
CA GLY A 148 0.06 -11.77 74.28
C GLY A 148 0.17 -10.86 75.53
N GLY A 149 -0.14 -9.56 75.41
CA GLY A 149 0.04 -8.58 76.49
C GLY A 149 -1.18 -7.73 76.85
N LEU A 150 -2.35 -7.92 76.22
CA LEU A 150 -3.50 -7.01 76.40
C LEU A 150 -4.77 -7.67 77.00
N LEU A 151 -4.67 -8.87 77.55
CA LEU A 151 -5.72 -9.45 78.41
C LEU A 151 -5.21 -9.48 79.87
N PRO A 152 -5.59 -8.52 80.73
CA PRO A 152 -5.46 -8.70 82.16
C PRO A 152 -6.49 -9.76 82.61
N ARG A 153 -6.04 -10.61 83.53
CA ARG A 153 -6.88 -11.58 84.25
C ARG A 153 -8.00 -10.91 85.02
#